data_AF-A0A428JBP1-F1
#
_entry.id   AF-A0A428JBP1-F1
#
_cell.length_a   1.000
_cell.length_b   1.000
_cell.length_c   1.000
_cell.angle_alpha   90.00
_cell.angle_beta   90.00
_cell.angle_gamma   90.00
#
_symmetry.space_group_name_H-M   'P 1'
#
loop_
_entity.id
_entity.type
_entity.pdbx_description
1 polymer ?
#
loop_
_entity_poly.entity_id
_entity_poly.type
_entity_poly.pdbx_seq_one_letter_code
_entity_poly.pdbx_strand_id
1 'polypeptide(L)'
;MIQNDLNEGQISFTAIYGVYIAGKLKIEELTPMIVALLANEEHDILREEACDALVKIGTDQAVLELEKIALETTKNTFLYAIDVLANIKTKTAEQVLLRLFEQAKDITFKTLIADGLCRQLSTAAIPKVAAMVEAGYDETLLELEESIYACCTITTTPHPKMSEWKQALIELDARIEQMEKEMTQNLISTEKVGRNEPCPCGSGKKYKKCCGA
;
A
#
# COMPACT_ATOMS: atom_id res chain seq x y z
N MET A 1 -17.57 -23.39 10.69
CA MET A 1 -18.05 -22.07 11.14
C MET A 1 -17.68 -20.99 10.12
N ILE A 2 -16.40 -20.72 9.85
CA ILE A 2 -15.98 -19.72 8.83
C ILE A 2 -16.64 -19.96 7.45
N GLN A 3 -16.65 -21.21 6.97
CA GLN A 3 -17.27 -21.57 5.69
C GLN A 3 -18.79 -21.38 5.62
N ASN A 4 -19.50 -21.42 6.75
CA ASN A 4 -20.96 -21.25 6.75
C ASN A 4 -21.32 -19.76 6.78
N ASP A 5 -20.58 -18.96 7.53
CA ASP A 5 -20.82 -17.51 7.64
C ASP A 5 -20.51 -16.77 6.32
N LEU A 6 -19.51 -17.22 5.56
CA LEU A 6 -19.19 -16.65 4.23
C LEU A 6 -20.29 -16.88 3.18
N ASN A 7 -21.14 -17.90 3.36
CA ASN A 7 -22.20 -18.25 2.42
C ASN A 7 -23.53 -17.51 2.70
N GLU A 8 -23.70 -16.88 3.87
CA GLU A 8 -24.97 -16.27 4.28
C GLU A 8 -25.02 -14.73 4.13
N GLY A 9 -23.99 -14.10 3.56
CA GLY A 9 -23.99 -12.66 3.24
C GLY A 9 -23.99 -11.73 4.47
N GLN A 10 -23.88 -12.27 5.68
CA GLN A 10 -23.53 -11.51 6.88
C GLN A 10 -22.08 -11.85 7.25
N ILE A 11 -21.15 -10.96 6.90
CA ILE A 11 -19.81 -11.03 7.48
C ILE A 11 -19.93 -10.66 8.95
N SER A 12 -20.11 -11.69 9.78
CA SER A 12 -20.16 -11.56 11.22
C SER A 12 -18.75 -11.25 11.74
N PHE A 13 -18.63 -10.57 12.88
CA PHE A 13 -17.35 -10.43 13.58
C PHE A 13 -16.60 -11.77 13.71
N THR A 14 -17.32 -12.89 13.75
CA THR A 14 -16.79 -14.26 13.76
C THR A 14 -15.91 -14.57 12.55
N ALA A 15 -16.24 -14.07 11.35
CA ALA A 15 -15.42 -14.29 10.16
C ALA A 15 -14.05 -13.59 10.29
N ILE A 16 -14.06 -12.32 10.72
CA ILE A 16 -12.84 -11.55 10.98
C ILE A 16 -12.00 -12.23 12.06
N TYR A 17 -12.60 -12.58 13.20
CA TYR A 17 -11.91 -13.30 14.27
C TYR A 17 -11.39 -14.68 13.82
N GLY A 18 -12.12 -15.38 12.95
CA GLY A 18 -11.71 -16.66 12.38
C GLY A 18 -10.45 -16.54 11.53
N VAL A 19 -10.38 -15.53 10.66
CA VAL A 19 -9.20 -15.22 9.84
C VAL A 19 -8.04 -14.79 10.73
N TYR A 20 -8.29 -13.92 11.71
CA TYR A 20 -7.28 -13.51 12.70
C TYR A 20 -6.67 -14.71 13.44
N ILE A 21 -7.51 -15.61 13.96
CA ILE A 21 -7.06 -16.82 14.67
C ILE A 21 -6.29 -17.74 13.72
N ALA A 22 -6.76 -17.93 12.48
CA ALA A 22 -6.08 -18.74 11.48
C ALA A 22 -4.66 -18.22 11.21
N GLY A 23 -4.50 -16.90 11.10
CA GLY A 23 -3.19 -16.25 10.98
C GLY A 23 -2.31 -16.47 12.22
N LYS A 24 -2.86 -16.27 13.43
CA LYS A 24 -2.11 -16.45 14.70
C LYS A 24 -1.66 -17.89 14.94
N LEU A 25 -2.50 -18.85 14.57
CA LEU A 25 -2.20 -20.28 14.70
C LEU A 25 -1.47 -20.84 13.47
N LYS A 26 -1.27 -20.03 12.43
CA LYS A 26 -0.62 -20.41 11.16
C LYS A 26 -1.27 -21.63 10.50
N ILE A 27 -2.60 -21.63 10.41
CA ILE A 27 -3.38 -22.74 9.85
C ILE A 27 -3.29 -22.69 8.33
N GLU A 28 -2.35 -23.45 7.77
CA GLU A 28 -2.06 -23.48 6.34
C GLU A 28 -3.23 -24.02 5.50
N GLU A 29 -4.03 -24.94 6.04
CA GLU A 29 -5.17 -25.56 5.34
C GLU A 29 -6.25 -24.55 4.95
N LEU A 30 -6.30 -23.39 5.63
CA LEU A 30 -7.26 -22.32 5.35
C LEU A 30 -6.76 -21.33 4.30
N THR A 31 -5.51 -21.46 3.85
CA THR A 31 -4.88 -20.55 2.88
C THR A 31 -5.74 -20.29 1.63
N PRO A 32 -6.26 -21.30 0.91
CA PRO A 32 -7.06 -21.03 -0.30
C PRO A 32 -8.32 -20.22 -0.01
N MET A 33 -8.95 -20.45 1.14
CA MET A 33 -10.12 -19.70 1.57
C MET A 33 -9.75 -18.25 1.90
N ILE A 34 -8.65 -18.02 2.63
CA ILE A 34 -8.22 -16.66 3.00
C ILE A 34 -7.78 -15.88 1.75
N VAL A 35 -7.10 -16.51 0.78
CA VAL A 35 -6.74 -15.89 -0.51
C VAL A 35 -8.00 -15.46 -1.28
N ALA A 36 -9.06 -16.27 -1.27
CA ALA A 36 -10.32 -15.90 -1.93
C ALA A 36 -10.97 -14.64 -1.32
N LEU A 37 -10.73 -14.34 -0.04
CA LEU A 37 -11.25 -13.14 0.61
C LEU A 37 -10.61 -11.84 0.08
N LEU A 38 -9.43 -11.91 -0.56
CA LEU A 38 -8.79 -10.73 -1.14
C LEU A 38 -9.62 -10.12 -2.29
N ALA A 39 -10.41 -10.95 -2.97
CA ALA A 39 -11.31 -10.51 -4.04
C ALA A 39 -12.62 -9.92 -3.52
N ASN A 40 -12.88 -9.94 -2.20
CA ASN A 40 -14.08 -9.38 -1.62
C ASN A 40 -13.92 -7.86 -1.44
N GLU A 41 -14.61 -7.07 -2.26
CA GLU A 41 -14.58 -5.61 -2.22
C GLU A 41 -15.62 -5.00 -1.26
N GLU A 42 -16.51 -5.79 -0.67
CA GLU A 42 -17.59 -5.28 0.19
C GLU A 42 -17.13 -5.01 1.63
N HIS A 43 -16.01 -5.61 2.07
CA HIS A 43 -15.60 -5.62 3.46
C HIS A 43 -14.09 -5.38 3.66
N ASP A 44 -13.69 -4.11 3.68
CA ASP A 44 -12.29 -3.68 3.83
C ASP A 44 -11.58 -4.29 5.04
N ILE A 45 -12.23 -4.30 6.21
CA ILE A 45 -11.63 -4.83 7.45
C ILE A 45 -11.29 -6.32 7.33
N LEU A 46 -12.18 -7.11 6.70
CA LEU A 46 -11.93 -8.54 6.54
C LEU A 46 -10.78 -8.79 5.57
N ARG A 47 -10.70 -7.98 4.50
CA ARG A 47 -9.63 -8.06 3.50
C ARG A 47 -8.27 -7.69 4.09
N GLU A 48 -8.22 -6.64 4.91
CA GLU A 48 -7.00 -6.29 5.67
C GLU A 48 -6.59 -7.43 6.60
N GLU A 49 -7.52 -7.98 7.39
CA GLU A 49 -7.21 -9.11 8.27
C GLU A 49 -6.78 -10.36 7.49
N ALA A 50 -7.32 -10.59 6.28
CA ALA A 50 -6.90 -11.67 5.41
C ALA A 50 -5.46 -11.51 4.94
N CYS A 51 -5.05 -10.30 4.53
CA CYS A 51 -3.65 -10.00 4.19
C CYS A 51 -2.73 -10.30 5.38
N ASP A 52 -3.11 -9.78 6.54
CA ASP A 52 -2.40 -9.93 7.79
C ASP A 52 -2.26 -11.39 8.23
N ALA A 53 -3.29 -12.20 8.01
CA ALA A 53 -3.29 -13.63 8.30
C ALA A 53 -2.38 -14.40 7.33
N LEU A 54 -2.43 -14.09 6.03
CA LEU A 54 -1.58 -14.74 5.02
C LEU A 54 -0.10 -14.45 5.25
N VAL A 55 0.26 -13.22 5.63
CA VAL A 55 1.64 -12.87 6.02
C VAL A 55 2.09 -13.67 7.24
N LYS A 56 1.22 -13.84 8.26
CA LYS A 56 1.53 -14.63 9.47
C LYS A 56 1.67 -16.13 9.19
N ILE A 57 0.84 -16.67 8.29
CA ILE A 57 0.94 -18.05 7.78
C ILE A 57 2.29 -18.22 7.07
N GLY A 58 2.57 -17.35 6.09
CA GLY A 58 3.91 -17.17 5.52
C GLY A 58 4.52 -18.40 4.87
N THR A 59 3.71 -19.34 4.38
CA THR A 59 4.19 -20.57 3.75
C THR A 59 4.33 -20.43 2.23
N ASP A 60 5.14 -21.30 1.65
CA ASP A 60 5.29 -21.36 0.19
C ASP A 60 3.98 -21.76 -0.51
N GLN A 61 3.10 -22.51 0.13
CA GLN A 61 1.76 -22.78 -0.40
C GLN A 61 0.94 -21.49 -0.53
N ALA A 62 0.96 -20.62 0.48
CA ALA A 62 0.27 -19.33 0.43
C ALA A 62 0.78 -18.45 -0.69
N VAL A 63 2.09 -18.43 -0.89
CA VAL A 63 2.72 -17.74 -2.01
C VAL A 63 2.22 -18.27 -3.37
N LEU A 64 2.13 -19.59 -3.53
CA LEU A 64 1.66 -20.20 -4.78
C LEU A 64 0.17 -20.00 -5.02
N GLU A 65 -0.67 -19.96 -3.98
CA GLU A 65 -2.09 -19.60 -4.13
C GLU A 65 -2.26 -18.13 -4.53
N LEU A 66 -1.46 -17.22 -3.98
CA LEU A 66 -1.46 -15.81 -4.36
C LEU A 66 -1.01 -15.59 -5.81
N GLU A 67 0.01 -16.34 -6.27
CA GLU A 67 0.48 -16.26 -7.66
C GLU A 67 -0.64 -16.54 -8.67
N LYS A 68 -1.50 -17.52 -8.39
CA LYS A 68 -2.62 -17.90 -9.29
C LYS A 68 -3.58 -16.75 -9.53
N ILE A 69 -3.85 -15.93 -8.51
CA ILE A 69 -4.83 -14.85 -8.60
C ILE A 69 -4.21 -13.52 -9.02
N ALA A 70 -2.88 -13.37 -8.88
CA ALA A 70 -2.21 -12.07 -9.01
C ALA A 70 -2.51 -11.41 -10.36
N LEU A 71 -2.38 -12.08 -11.50
CA LEU A 71 -2.55 -11.45 -12.83
C LEU A 71 -3.96 -11.61 -13.43
N GLU A 72 -4.85 -12.37 -12.81
CA GLU A 72 -6.18 -12.69 -13.34
C GLU A 72 -7.30 -11.88 -12.65
N THR A 73 -6.96 -10.78 -11.97
CA THR A 73 -7.88 -10.10 -11.04
C THR A 73 -7.98 -8.58 -11.25
N THR A 74 -8.85 -7.94 -10.46
CA THR A 74 -9.03 -6.48 -10.45
C THR A 74 -7.79 -5.76 -9.93
N LYS A 75 -7.60 -4.47 -10.28
CA LYS A 75 -6.47 -3.66 -9.78
C LYS A 75 -6.38 -3.65 -8.25
N ASN A 76 -7.52 -3.62 -7.55
CA ASN A 76 -7.58 -3.65 -6.10
C ASN A 76 -7.06 -4.97 -5.55
N THR A 77 -7.60 -6.10 -6.02
CA THR A 77 -7.16 -7.43 -5.56
C THR A 77 -5.69 -7.69 -5.88
N PHE A 78 -5.21 -7.21 -7.03
CA PHE A 78 -3.80 -7.26 -7.41
C PHE A 78 -2.92 -6.56 -6.36
N LEU A 79 -3.30 -5.34 -5.95
CA LEU A 79 -2.55 -4.56 -4.96
C LEU A 79 -2.34 -5.35 -3.65
N TYR A 80 -3.41 -5.94 -3.10
CA TYR A 80 -3.33 -6.74 -1.88
C TYR A 80 -2.51 -8.00 -2.07
N ALA A 81 -2.67 -8.71 -3.19
CA ALA A 81 -1.89 -9.91 -3.47
C ALA A 81 -0.38 -9.62 -3.53
N ILE A 82 0.02 -8.55 -4.22
CA ILE A 82 1.43 -8.12 -4.27
C ILE A 82 1.93 -7.68 -2.90
N ASP A 83 1.13 -6.96 -2.12
CA ASP A 83 1.54 -6.54 -0.77
C ASP A 83 1.79 -7.73 0.15
N VAL A 84 0.92 -8.74 0.13
CA VAL A 84 1.12 -9.98 0.90
C VAL A 84 2.38 -10.71 0.43
N LEU A 85 2.56 -10.88 -0.88
CA LEU A 85 3.75 -11.53 -1.45
C LEU A 85 5.04 -10.81 -1.07
N ALA A 86 5.02 -9.48 -1.02
CA ALA A 86 6.18 -8.68 -0.62
C ALA A 86 6.50 -8.80 0.88
N ASN A 87 5.53 -9.15 1.71
CA ASN A 87 5.69 -9.30 3.16
C ASN A 87 5.96 -10.74 3.63
N ILE A 88 5.66 -11.75 2.80
CA ILE A 88 6.08 -13.15 3.07
C ILE A 88 7.57 -13.31 2.70
N LYS A 89 8.47 -13.29 3.69
CA LYS A 89 9.93 -13.30 3.48
C LYS A 89 10.51 -14.69 3.15
N THR A 90 9.97 -15.35 2.12
CA THR A 90 10.50 -16.62 1.60
C THR A 90 11.13 -16.44 0.22
N LYS A 91 12.07 -17.33 -0.12
CA LYS A 91 12.69 -17.35 -1.45
C LYS A 91 11.67 -17.62 -2.56
N THR A 92 10.63 -18.39 -2.25
CA THR A 92 9.53 -18.67 -3.18
C THR A 92 8.76 -17.39 -3.51
N ALA A 93 8.50 -16.53 -2.52
CA ALA A 93 7.82 -15.25 -2.73
C ALA A 93 8.64 -14.30 -3.60
N GLU A 94 9.96 -14.21 -3.37
CA GLU A 94 10.87 -13.47 -4.25
C GLU A 94 10.79 -13.98 -5.70
N GLN A 95 10.84 -15.30 -5.90
CA GLN A 95 10.78 -15.91 -7.23
C GLN A 95 9.43 -15.68 -7.92
N VAL A 96 8.32 -15.71 -7.18
CA VAL A 96 7.00 -15.37 -7.70
C VAL A 96 6.99 -13.92 -8.17
N LEU A 97 7.42 -12.97 -7.34
CA LEU A 97 7.46 -11.55 -7.71
C LEU A 97 8.34 -11.31 -8.94
N LEU A 98 9.49 -11.97 -9.05
CA LEU A 98 10.33 -11.90 -10.26
C LEU A 98 9.59 -12.42 -11.51
N ARG A 99 8.86 -13.54 -11.41
CA ARG A 99 8.04 -14.06 -12.52
C ARG A 99 6.90 -13.11 -12.89
N LEU A 100 6.22 -12.55 -11.90
CA LEU A 100 5.13 -11.60 -12.10
C LEU A 100 5.63 -10.31 -12.77
N PHE A 101 6.83 -9.84 -12.39
CA PHE A 101 7.45 -8.65 -12.99
C PHE A 101 7.68 -8.81 -14.51
N GLU A 102 8.13 -9.99 -14.94
CA GLU A 102 8.34 -10.30 -16.37
C GLU A 102 7.02 -10.42 -17.15
N GLN A 103 5.95 -10.87 -16.49
CA GLN A 103 4.64 -11.10 -17.11
C GLN A 103 3.75 -9.85 -17.15
N ALA A 104 3.89 -8.96 -16.16
CA ALA A 104 3.10 -7.75 -16.07
C ALA A 104 3.33 -6.86 -17.30
N LYS A 105 2.25 -6.36 -17.89
CA LYS A 105 2.30 -5.43 -19.04
C LYS A 105 1.95 -4.00 -18.63
N ASP A 106 1.06 -3.88 -17.65
CA ASP A 106 0.63 -2.61 -17.09
C ASP A 106 1.74 -1.99 -16.22
N ILE A 107 1.99 -0.70 -16.41
CA ILE A 107 3.08 0.02 -15.74
C ILE A 107 2.82 0.18 -14.24
N THR A 108 1.57 0.39 -13.84
CA THR A 108 1.15 0.46 -12.43
C THR A 108 1.45 -0.88 -11.75
N PHE A 109 1.09 -2.00 -12.38
CA PHE A 109 1.37 -3.34 -11.86
C PHE A 109 2.87 -3.63 -11.76
N LYS A 110 3.65 -3.27 -12.78
CA LYS A 110 5.12 -3.39 -12.70
C LYS A 110 5.71 -2.55 -11.57
N THR A 111 5.16 -1.36 -11.33
CA THR A 111 5.62 -0.45 -10.28
C THR A 111 5.41 -1.07 -8.90
N LEU A 112 4.22 -1.62 -8.65
CA LEU A 112 3.92 -2.34 -7.40
C LEU A 112 4.80 -3.57 -7.19
N ILE A 113 5.05 -4.34 -8.25
CA ILE A 113 5.92 -5.53 -8.14
C ILE A 113 7.37 -5.13 -7.90
N ALA A 114 7.86 -4.07 -8.57
CA ALA A 114 9.21 -3.54 -8.37
C ALA A 114 9.43 -3.08 -6.92
N ASP A 115 8.46 -2.37 -6.36
CA ASP A 115 8.45 -2.01 -4.94
C ASP A 115 8.45 -3.28 -4.06
N GLY A 116 7.57 -4.25 -4.34
CA GLY A 116 7.51 -5.51 -3.61
C GLY A 116 8.83 -6.28 -3.61
N LEU A 117 9.54 -6.30 -4.75
CA LEU A 117 10.87 -6.90 -4.88
C LEU A 117 11.93 -6.16 -4.03
N CYS A 118 11.84 -4.83 -3.95
CA CYS A 118 12.69 -4.03 -3.08
C CYS A 118 12.42 -4.31 -1.61
N ARG A 119 11.14 -4.42 -1.21
CA ARG A 119 10.74 -4.82 0.15
C ARG A 119 11.14 -6.26 0.49
N GLN A 120 11.27 -7.13 -0.50
CA GLN A 120 11.87 -8.46 -0.35
C GLN A 120 13.39 -8.45 -0.23
N LEU A 121 14.04 -7.28 -0.38
CA LEU A 121 15.49 -7.13 -0.41
C LEU A 121 16.15 -7.98 -1.52
N SER A 122 15.45 -8.14 -2.65
CA SER A 122 15.93 -8.93 -3.78
C SER A 122 17.07 -8.21 -4.49
N THR A 123 18.30 -8.68 -4.26
CA THR A 123 19.48 -8.16 -4.98
C THR A 123 19.45 -8.52 -6.46
N ALA A 124 18.78 -9.62 -6.83
CA ALA A 124 18.58 -10.03 -8.21
C ALA A 124 17.64 -9.07 -8.97
N ALA A 125 16.73 -8.39 -8.28
CA ALA A 125 15.81 -7.44 -8.88
C ALA A 125 16.43 -6.05 -9.09
N ILE A 126 17.49 -5.68 -8.35
CA ILE A 126 18.08 -4.33 -8.39
C ILE A 126 18.34 -3.82 -9.83
N PRO A 127 18.96 -4.58 -10.74
CA PRO A 127 19.19 -4.09 -12.11
C PRO A 127 17.89 -3.84 -12.89
N LYS A 128 16.85 -4.63 -12.63
CA LYS A 128 15.54 -4.51 -13.29
C LYS A 128 14.79 -3.28 -12.78
N VAL A 129 14.80 -3.08 -11.46
CA VAL A 129 14.16 -1.91 -10.84
C VAL A 129 14.91 -0.63 -11.22
N ALA A 130 16.25 -0.64 -11.24
CA ALA A 130 17.04 0.52 -11.67
C ALA A 130 16.73 0.91 -13.12
N ALA A 131 16.65 -0.07 -14.03
CA ALA A 131 16.26 0.19 -15.42
C ALA A 131 14.81 0.73 -15.53
N MET A 132 13.91 0.32 -14.63
CA MET A 132 12.53 0.82 -14.60
C MET A 132 12.46 2.25 -14.08
N VAL A 133 13.22 2.61 -13.05
CA VAL A 133 13.37 4.00 -12.59
C VAL A 133 13.83 4.90 -13.73
N GLU A 134 14.79 4.45 -14.53
CA GLU A 134 15.28 5.22 -15.69
C GLU A 134 14.28 5.31 -16.85
N ALA A 135 13.52 4.24 -17.09
CA ALA A 135 12.55 4.17 -18.17
C ALA A 135 11.24 4.94 -17.85
N GLY A 136 11.03 5.27 -16.59
CA GLY A 136 9.79 5.82 -16.05
C GLY A 136 8.87 4.72 -15.51
N TYR A 137 8.13 5.08 -14.47
CA TYR A 137 7.19 4.21 -13.78
C TYR A 137 5.95 5.03 -13.36
N ASP A 138 5.00 4.42 -12.65
CA ASP A 138 3.83 5.14 -12.16
C ASP A 138 4.15 5.95 -10.90
N GLU A 139 4.73 7.15 -11.09
CA GLU A 139 5.08 8.11 -10.02
C GLU A 139 3.85 8.60 -9.23
N THR A 140 2.64 8.43 -9.76
CA THR A 140 1.42 8.81 -9.02
C THR A 140 1.07 7.83 -7.92
N LEU A 141 1.67 6.64 -7.94
CA LEU A 141 1.37 5.55 -7.03
C LEU A 141 2.32 5.48 -5.83
N LEU A 142 3.62 5.58 -6.08
CA LEU A 142 4.70 5.49 -5.09
C LEU A 142 6.01 6.01 -5.69
N GLU A 143 7.06 6.16 -4.89
CA GLU A 143 8.39 6.61 -5.32
C GLU A 143 9.38 5.43 -5.36
N LEU A 144 9.68 4.88 -6.55
CA LEU A 144 10.55 3.70 -6.67
C LEU A 144 12.01 3.99 -6.30
N GLU A 145 12.47 5.23 -6.44
CA GLU A 145 13.78 5.71 -5.99
C GLU A 145 13.97 5.44 -4.50
N GLU A 146 12.93 5.64 -3.69
CA GLU A 146 12.94 5.33 -2.26
C GLU A 146 13.11 3.83 -2.04
N SER A 147 12.27 3.02 -2.68
CA SER A 147 12.28 1.57 -2.55
C SER A 147 13.62 0.95 -2.94
N ILE A 148 14.19 1.36 -4.09
CA ILE A 148 15.49 0.83 -4.55
C ILE A 148 16.66 1.34 -3.70
N TYR A 149 16.63 2.60 -3.27
CA TYR A 149 17.66 3.15 -2.39
C TYR A 149 17.67 2.41 -1.04
N ALA A 150 16.50 2.17 -0.44
CA ALA A 150 16.37 1.39 0.78
C ALA A 150 16.88 -0.04 0.60
N CYS A 151 16.48 -0.71 -0.49
CA CYS A 151 16.94 -2.06 -0.82
C CYS A 151 18.47 -2.13 -0.94
N CYS A 152 19.09 -1.24 -1.71
CA CYS A 152 20.55 -1.19 -1.86
C CYS A 152 21.26 -0.88 -0.54
N THR A 153 20.71 0.04 0.26
CA THR A 153 21.26 0.42 1.57
C THR A 153 21.24 -0.76 2.54
N ILE A 154 20.10 -1.44 2.67
CA ILE A 154 19.93 -2.55 3.61
C ILE A 154 20.74 -3.77 3.17
N THR A 155 20.76 -4.08 1.88
CA THR A 155 21.52 -5.23 1.34
C THR A 155 23.01 -4.95 1.18
N THR A 156 23.46 -3.71 1.42
CA THR A 156 24.83 -3.24 1.16
C THR A 156 25.27 -3.45 -0.30
N THR A 157 24.32 -3.45 -1.23
CA THR A 157 24.60 -3.62 -2.66
C THR A 157 25.02 -2.28 -3.26
N PRO A 158 26.24 -2.16 -3.84
CA PRO A 158 26.68 -0.91 -4.44
C PRO A 158 25.93 -0.63 -5.74
N HIS A 159 25.46 0.60 -5.91
CA HIS A 159 24.88 1.08 -7.16
C HIS A 159 25.36 2.51 -7.47
N PRO A 160 25.74 2.83 -8.72
CA PRO A 160 26.32 4.14 -9.08
C PRO A 160 25.36 5.32 -8.79
N LYS A 161 24.05 5.09 -8.90
CA LYS A 161 23.01 6.12 -8.68
C LYS A 161 22.60 6.32 -7.23
N MET A 162 23.23 5.65 -6.26
CA MET A 162 22.88 5.80 -4.84
C MET A 162 22.91 7.24 -4.35
N SER A 163 23.90 8.02 -4.82
CA SER A 163 24.02 9.43 -4.43
C SER A 163 22.92 10.30 -5.06
N GLU A 164 22.53 9.98 -6.30
CA GLU A 164 21.48 10.67 -7.04
C GLU A 164 20.12 10.42 -6.39
N TRP A 165 19.76 9.15 -6.13
CA TRP A 165 18.51 8.80 -5.45
C TRP A 165 18.43 9.42 -4.06
N LYS A 166 19.52 9.37 -3.28
CA LYS A 166 19.56 10.00 -1.96
C LYS A 166 19.27 11.51 -2.04
N GLN A 167 19.86 12.18 -3.03
CA GLN A 167 19.67 13.62 -3.21
C GLN A 167 18.23 13.94 -3.64
N ALA A 168 17.66 13.15 -4.55
CA ALA A 168 16.27 13.29 -4.99
C ALA A 168 15.28 13.15 -3.81
N LEU A 169 15.49 12.18 -2.92
CA LEU A 169 14.66 11.98 -1.73
C LEU A 169 14.73 13.17 -0.77
N ILE A 170 15.93 13.70 -0.50
CA ILE A 170 16.11 14.90 0.34
C ILE A 170 15.38 16.10 -0.25
N GLU A 171 15.42 16.27 -1.58
CA GLU A 171 14.71 17.34 -2.26
C GLU A 171 13.19 17.16 -2.21
N LEU A 172 12.70 15.93 -2.33
CA LEU A 172 11.28 15.61 -2.20
C LEU A 172 10.78 15.92 -0.79
N ASP A 173 11.49 15.47 0.26
CA ASP A 173 11.16 15.76 1.66
C ASP A 173 11.09 17.27 1.91
N ALA A 174 12.07 18.03 1.40
CA ALA A 174 12.10 19.48 1.55
C ALA A 174 10.90 20.16 0.85
N ARG A 175 10.46 19.65 -0.31
CA ARG A 175 9.27 20.15 -1.01
C ARG A 175 7.99 19.83 -0.25
N ILE A 176 7.85 18.61 0.26
CA ILE A 176 6.68 18.20 1.07
C ILE A 176 6.58 19.08 2.32
N GLU A 177 7.68 19.25 3.06
CA GLU A 177 7.70 20.13 4.23
C GLU A 177 7.31 21.58 3.88
N GLN A 178 7.76 22.09 2.74
CA GLN A 178 7.39 23.42 2.29
C GLN A 178 5.88 23.50 1.99
N MET A 179 5.34 22.53 1.25
CA MET A 179 3.91 22.46 0.93
C MET A 179 3.05 22.36 2.19
N GLU A 180 3.46 21.55 3.18
CA GLU A 180 2.77 21.45 4.47
C GLU A 180 2.78 22.77 5.23
N LYS A 181 3.91 23.49 5.22
CA LYS A 181 4.03 24.82 5.83
C LYS A 181 3.10 25.83 5.15
N GLU A 182 3.07 25.85 3.82
CA GLU A 182 2.19 26.73 3.03
C GLU A 182 0.70 26.40 3.26
N MET A 183 0.33 25.11 3.26
CA MET A 183 -1.03 24.67 3.56
C MET A 183 -1.46 25.08 4.96
N THR A 184 -0.59 24.88 5.96
CA THR A 184 -0.87 25.26 7.35
C THR A 184 -0.99 26.77 7.51
N GLN A 185 -0.12 27.56 6.86
CA GLN A 185 -0.21 29.03 6.86
C GLN A 185 -1.52 29.52 6.24
N ASN A 186 -1.97 28.92 5.14
CA ASN A 186 -3.24 29.25 4.49
C ASN A 186 -4.48 28.85 5.33
N LEU A 187 -4.41 27.76 6.11
CA LEU A 187 -5.47 27.38 7.06
C LEU A 187 -5.56 28.33 8.26
N ILE A 188 -4.43 28.90 8.69
CA ILE A 188 -4.38 29.88 9.79
C ILE A 188 -4.84 31.28 9.32
N SER A 189 -4.86 31.54 8.01
CA SER A 189 -5.26 32.84 7.44
C SER A 189 -6.76 33.06 7.29
N THR A 190 -7.64 32.18 7.80
CA THR A 190 -9.03 32.62 8.01
C THR A 190 -8.98 33.71 9.07
N GLU A 191 -9.07 34.98 8.68
CA GLU A 191 -9.29 36.07 9.61
C GLU A 191 -10.46 35.65 10.51
N LYS A 192 -10.16 35.41 11.78
CA LYS A 192 -11.19 35.09 12.76
C LYS A 192 -12.07 36.33 12.86
N VAL A 193 -13.18 36.33 12.12
CA VAL A 193 -14.17 37.40 12.16
C VAL A 193 -14.51 37.67 13.62
N GLY A 194 -14.18 38.88 14.05
CA GLY A 194 -14.41 39.32 15.41
C GLY A 194 -15.90 39.22 15.71
N ARG A 195 -16.26 38.78 16.92
CA ARG A 195 -17.66 38.61 17.34
C ARG A 195 -18.52 39.87 17.10
N ASN A 196 -17.91 41.06 17.08
CA ASN A 196 -18.57 42.35 16.84
C ASN A 196 -18.35 42.94 15.43
N GLU A 197 -17.57 42.31 14.56
CA GLU A 197 -17.31 42.76 13.19
C GLU A 197 -18.50 42.49 12.27
N PRO A 198 -18.63 43.22 11.13
CA PRO A 198 -19.62 42.93 10.11
C PRO A 198 -19.56 41.46 9.66
N CYS A 199 -20.72 40.83 9.53
CA CYS A 199 -20.82 39.42 9.20
C CYS A 199 -20.44 39.19 7.72
N PRO A 200 -19.55 38.23 7.40
CA PRO A 200 -19.05 38.01 6.04
C PRO A 200 -20.11 37.51 5.05
N CYS A 201 -21.30 37.12 5.50
CA CYS A 201 -22.43 36.72 4.65
C CYS A 201 -23.15 37.90 3.96
N GLY A 202 -22.70 39.15 4.16
CA GLY A 202 -23.27 40.33 3.52
C GLY A 202 -24.57 40.87 4.16
N SER A 203 -24.97 40.36 5.34
CA SER A 203 -26.21 40.77 6.00
C SER A 203 -26.20 42.18 6.61
N GLY A 204 -25.03 42.82 6.68
CA GLY A 204 -24.83 44.11 7.36
C GLY A 204 -24.90 44.06 8.91
N LYS A 205 -25.13 42.88 9.51
CA LYS A 205 -25.20 42.69 10.97
C LYS A 205 -23.83 42.30 11.55
N LYS A 206 -23.63 42.47 12.86
CA LYS A 206 -22.44 41.93 13.57
C LYS A 206 -22.45 40.40 13.53
N TYR A 207 -21.29 39.75 13.40
CA TYR A 207 -21.15 38.29 13.28
C TYR A 207 -21.95 37.50 14.35
N LYS A 208 -21.85 37.91 15.62
CA LYS A 208 -22.58 37.28 16.75
C LYS A 208 -24.10 37.35 16.70
N LYS A 209 -24.65 38.19 15.82
CA LYS A 209 -26.10 38.38 15.64
C LYS A 209 -26.57 37.81 14.29
N CYS A 210 -25.72 37.03 13.61
CA CYS A 210 -25.99 36.48 12.29
C CYS A 210 -25.45 35.03 12.20
N CYS A 211 -24.29 34.82 11.57
CA CYS A 211 -23.74 33.47 11.35
C CYS A 211 -23.01 32.88 12.57
N GLY A 212 -22.70 33.68 13.59
CA GLY A 212 -22.07 33.22 14.83
C GLY A 212 -23.05 33.07 16.01
N ALA A 213 -24.33 32.78 15.72
CA ALA A 213 -25.40 32.58 16.70
C ALA A 213 -25.63 31.08 16.97
#